data_AF-A0A495XSK6-F1
#
_entry.id   AF-A0A495XSK6-F1
#
_cell.length_a   1.000
_cell.length_b   1.000
_cell.length_c   1.000
_cell.angle_alpha   90.00
_cell.angle_beta   90.00
_cell.angle_gamma   90.00
#
_symmetry.space_group_name_H-M   'P 1'
#
loop_
_entity.id
_entity.type
_entity.pdbx_description
1 polymer ?
#
loop_
_entity_poly.entity_id
_entity_poly.type
_entity_poly.pdbx_seq_one_letter_code
_entity_poly.pdbx_strand_id
1 'polypeptide(L)'
;MSRSVVDTERIAAAAGDINRLADTITSSAAELRGRLAGMAGDWQGPAKVEFERVMHDYQRTQAQMTEALADVGRLTMKASSAYAEHENATRALFAH
;
A
#
# COMPACT_ATOMS: atom_id res chain seq x y z
N MET A 1 -26.64 6.22 -19.31
CA MET A 1 -25.86 6.91 -18.25
C MET A 1 -25.29 5.94 -17.19
N SER A 2 -25.05 4.67 -17.50
CA SER A 2 -24.63 3.66 -16.51
C SER A 2 -23.12 3.41 -16.44
N ARG A 3 -22.35 3.74 -17.49
CA ARG A 3 -20.91 3.41 -17.57
C ARG A 3 -20.05 4.18 -16.55
N SER A 4 -20.24 5.49 -16.42
CA SER A 4 -19.40 6.33 -15.53
C SER A 4 -19.58 6.02 -14.05
N VAL A 5 -20.80 5.68 -13.64
CA VAL A 5 -21.13 5.28 -12.26
C VAL A 5 -20.45 3.96 -11.90
N VAL A 6 -20.59 2.96 -12.79
CA VAL A 6 -19.98 1.64 -12.64
C VAL A 6 -18.45 1.74 -12.61
N ASP A 7 -17.85 2.59 -13.44
CA ASP A 7 -16.40 2.81 -13.44
C ASP A 7 -15.92 3.44 -12.11
N THR A 8 -16.70 4.37 -11.55
CA THR A 8 -16.41 5.00 -10.24
C THR A 8 -16.46 4.00 -9.09
N GLU A 9 -17.52 3.18 -9.03
CA GLU A 9 -17.65 2.11 -8.03
C GLU A 9 -16.52 1.08 -8.13
N ARG A 10 -16.12 0.71 -9.35
CA ARG A 10 -15.00 -0.22 -9.58
C ARG A 10 -13.67 0.37 -9.14
N ILE A 11 -13.43 1.66 -9.38
CA ILE A 11 -12.22 2.35 -8.91
C ILE A 11 -12.19 2.41 -7.38
N ALA A 12 -13.31 2.72 -6.74
CA ALA A 12 -13.40 2.74 -5.28
C ALA A 12 -13.15 1.35 -4.66
N ALA A 13 -13.74 0.30 -5.24
CA ALA A 13 -13.49 -1.08 -4.81
C ALA A 13 -12.02 -1.47 -4.97
N ALA A 14 -11.42 -1.17 -6.14
CA ALA A 14 -10.00 -1.44 -6.39
C ALA A 14 -9.08 -0.68 -5.41
N ALA A 15 -9.42 0.56 -5.05
CA ALA A 15 -8.69 1.33 -4.03
C ALA A 15 -8.71 0.64 -2.67
N GLY A 16 -9.89 0.17 -2.23
CA GLY A 16 -10.03 -0.60 -0.99
C GLY A 16 -9.24 -1.90 -1.01
N ASP A 17 -9.23 -2.60 -2.15
CA ASP A 17 -8.46 -3.84 -2.32
C ASP A 17 -6.95 -3.60 -2.28
N ILE A 18 -6.47 -2.54 -2.92
CA ILE A 18 -5.06 -2.17 -2.91
C ILE A 18 -4.60 -1.82 -1.49
N ASN A 19 -5.39 -1.05 -0.73
CA ASN A 19 -5.06 -0.73 0.66
C ASN A 19 -4.95 -1.99 1.52
N ARG A 20 -5.88 -2.95 1.36
CA ARG A 20 -5.83 -4.23 2.10
C ARG A 20 -4.59 -5.06 1.75
N LEU A 21 -4.21 -5.10 0.47
CA LEU A 21 -2.99 -5.77 0.02
C LEU A 21 -1.74 -5.08 0.57
N ALA A 22 -1.73 -3.75 0.61
CA ALA A 22 -0.66 -2.97 1.22
C ALA A 22 -0.47 -3.29 2.71
N ASP A 23 -1.56 -3.37 3.47
CA ASP A 23 -1.54 -3.73 4.89
C ASP A 23 -1.02 -5.17 5.10
N THR A 24 -1.44 -6.08 4.22
CA THR A 24 -0.98 -7.48 4.24
C THR A 24 0.53 -7.55 4.00
N ILE A 25 1.02 -6.86 2.98
CA ILE A 25 2.45 -6.78 2.66
C ILE A 25 3.25 -6.22 3.84
N THR A 26 2.80 -5.11 4.42
CA THR A 26 3.44 -4.48 5.58
C THR A 26 3.53 -5.43 6.76
N SER A 27 2.45 -6.17 7.02
CA SER A 27 2.37 -7.16 8.09
C SER A 27 3.32 -8.33 7.87
N SER A 28 3.35 -8.89 6.65
CA SER A 28 4.27 -9.97 6.29
C SER A 28 5.74 -9.54 6.35
N ALA A 29 6.06 -8.29 5.96
CA ALA A 29 7.40 -7.74 6.10
C ALA A 29 7.80 -7.57 7.58
N ALA A 30 6.87 -7.14 8.45
CA ALA A 30 7.10 -7.06 9.88
C ALA A 30 7.31 -8.44 10.51
N GLU A 31 6.55 -9.45 10.08
CA GLU A 31 6.70 -10.84 10.52
C GLU A 31 8.08 -11.40 10.14
N LEU A 32 8.47 -11.24 8.87
CA LEU A 32 9.79 -11.66 8.39
C LEU A 32 10.92 -11.01 9.18
N ARG A 33 10.80 -9.69 9.46
CA ARG A 33 11.75 -8.96 10.29
C ARG A 33 11.88 -9.56 11.69
N GLY A 34 10.76 -9.93 12.31
CA GLY A 34 10.74 -10.56 13.64
C GLY A 34 11.46 -11.90 13.64
N ARG A 35 11.22 -12.75 12.63
CA ARG A 35 11.90 -14.04 12.47
C ARG A 35 13.41 -13.85 12.28
N LEU A 36 13.82 -12.93 11.41
CA LEU A 36 15.23 -12.62 11.19
C LEU A 36 15.91 -12.07 12.45
N ALA A 37 15.26 -11.16 13.18
CA ALA A 37 15.78 -10.62 14.43
C ALA A 37 15.99 -11.72 15.49
N GLY A 38 15.12 -12.74 15.54
CA GLY A 38 15.28 -13.90 16.41
C GLY A 38 16.55 -14.71 16.13
N MET A 39 16.96 -14.78 14.86
CA MET A 39 18.19 -15.48 14.44
C MET A 39 19.46 -14.68 14.71
N ALA A 40 19.38 -13.40 15.08
CA ALA A 40 20.54 -12.53 15.24
C ALA A 40 21.57 -13.06 16.27
N GLY A 41 21.09 -13.77 17.30
CA GLY A 41 21.94 -14.38 18.33
C GLY A 41 22.71 -15.61 17.85
N ASP A 42 22.29 -16.25 16.76
CA ASP A 42 22.90 -17.47 16.24
C ASP A 42 24.15 -17.17 15.38
N TRP A 43 24.25 -15.93 14.88
CA TRP A 43 25.37 -15.48 14.06
C TRP A 43 26.52 -14.94 14.91
N GLN A 44 27.75 -15.38 14.58
CA GLN A 44 28.96 -14.95 15.29
C GLN A 44 30.07 -14.58 14.30
N GLY A 45 31.02 -13.77 14.77
CA GLY A 45 32.19 -13.36 13.99
C GLY A 45 31.80 -12.61 12.70
N PRO A 46 32.51 -12.83 11.59
CA PRO A 46 32.25 -12.12 10.32
C PRO A 46 30.82 -12.28 9.79
N ALA A 47 30.17 -13.42 10.05
CA ALA A 47 28.80 -13.65 9.58
C ALA A 47 27.77 -12.76 10.28
N LYS A 48 28.03 -12.36 11.54
CA LYS A 48 27.19 -11.39 12.26
C LYS A 48 27.23 -10.01 11.60
N VAL A 49 28.42 -9.56 11.19
CA VAL A 49 28.58 -8.26 10.50
C VAL A 49 27.80 -8.24 9.18
N GLU A 50 27.90 -9.30 8.39
CA GLU A 50 27.13 -9.42 7.15
C GLU A 50 25.62 -9.50 7.40
N PHE A 51 25.19 -10.22 8.44
CA PHE A 51 23.79 -10.28 8.84
C PHE A 51 23.27 -8.88 9.21
N GLU A 52 23.99 -8.13 10.04
CA GLU A 52 23.64 -6.75 10.42
C GLU A 52 23.54 -5.82 9.19
N ARG A 53 24.47 -5.95 8.24
CA ARG A 53 24.42 -5.20 6.98
C ARG A 53 23.15 -5.52 6.17
N VAL A 54 22.85 -6.80 5.97
CA VAL A 54 21.65 -7.23 5.24
C VAL A 54 20.37 -6.77 5.96
N MET A 55 20.34 -6.81 7.29
CA MET A 55 19.20 -6.33 8.08
C MET A 55 18.98 -4.83 7.94
N HIS A 56 20.06 -4.05 7.85
CA HIS A 56 19.98 -2.61 7.59
C HIS A 56 19.45 -2.31 6.18
N ASP A 57 19.94 -3.02 5.16
CA ASP A 57 19.44 -2.89 3.79
C ASP A 57 17.96 -3.28 3.70
N TYR A 58 17.56 -4.36 4.37
CA TYR A 58 16.17 -4.79 4.46
C TYR A 58 15.25 -3.71 5.07
N GLN A 59 15.67 -3.08 6.18
CA GLN A 59 14.90 -1.99 6.79
C GLN A 59 14.69 -0.82 5.83
N ARG A 60 15.71 -0.45 5.06
CA ARG A 60 15.60 0.59 4.04
C ARG A 60 14.59 0.22 2.96
N THR A 61 14.64 -1.01 2.44
CA THR A 61 13.69 -1.49 1.43
C THR A 61 12.26 -1.53 1.99
N GLN A 62 12.07 -1.96 3.24
CA GLN A 62 10.76 -1.96 3.89
C GLN A 62 10.17 -0.55 3.98
N ALA A 63 10.98 0.45 4.35
CA ALA A 63 10.53 1.84 4.43
C ALA A 63 10.10 2.37 3.05
N GLN A 64 10.90 2.13 2.01
CA GLN A 64 10.57 2.51 0.63
C GLN A 64 9.27 1.86 0.14
N MET A 65 9.08 0.58 0.47
CA MET A 65 7.85 -0.14 0.12
C MET A 65 6.63 0.46 0.81
N THR A 66 6.75 0.78 2.10
CA THR A 66 5.68 1.42 2.89
C THR A 66 5.27 2.76 2.28
N GLU A 67 6.25 3.57 1.91
CA GLU A 67 6.02 4.87 1.27
C GLU A 67 5.31 4.73 -0.08
N ALA A 68 5.80 3.82 -0.94
CA ALA A 68 5.20 3.57 -2.24
C ALA A 68 3.75 3.08 -2.13
N LEU A 69 3.46 2.20 -1.17
CA LEU A 69 2.09 1.73 -0.93
C LEU A 69 1.18 2.84 -0.42
N ALA A 70 1.69 3.73 0.44
CA ALA A 70 0.95 4.90 0.90
C ALA A 70 0.64 5.88 -0.25
N ASP A 71 1.57 6.08 -1.20
CA ASP A 71 1.34 6.86 -2.41
C ASP A 71 0.24 6.28 -3.29
N VAL A 72 0.25 4.96 -3.49
CA VAL A 72 -0.80 4.27 -4.25
C VAL A 72 -2.16 4.45 -3.56
N GLY A 73 -2.22 4.30 -2.23
CA GLY A 73 -3.44 4.56 -1.46
C GLY A 73 -3.95 5.99 -1.62
N ARG A 74 -3.06 7.00 -1.52
CA ARG A 74 -3.41 8.41 -1.74
C ARG A 74 -3.93 8.68 -3.15
N LEU A 75 -3.25 8.14 -4.17
CA LEU A 75 -3.63 8.32 -5.58
C LEU A 75 -5.02 7.73 -5.86
N THR A 76 -5.27 6.51 -5.39
CA THR A 76 -6.53 5.80 -5.63
C THR A 76 -7.71 6.47 -4.91
N MET A 77 -7.53 6.93 -3.67
CA MET A 77 -8.54 7.72 -2.97
C MET A 77 -8.84 9.05 -3.67
N LYS A 78 -7.79 9.77 -4.09
CA LYS A 78 -7.95 11.04 -4.82
C LYS A 78 -8.71 10.83 -6.14
N ALA A 79 -8.39 9.78 -6.89
CA ALA A 79 -9.11 9.44 -8.12
C ALA A 79 -10.59 9.14 -7.82
N SER A 80 -10.87 8.34 -6.80
CA SER A 80 -12.25 8.02 -6.40
C SER A 80 -13.06 9.27 -6.03
N SER A 81 -12.49 10.22 -5.27
CA SER A 81 -13.18 11.47 -4.90
C SER A 81 -13.49 12.32 -6.13
N ALA A 82 -12.51 12.51 -7.02
CA ALA A 82 -12.67 13.33 -8.22
C ALA A 82 -13.77 12.79 -9.16
N TYR A 83 -13.86 11.47 -9.32
CA TYR A 83 -14.92 10.85 -10.12
C TYR A 83 -16.30 10.99 -9.48
N ALA A 84 -16.41 10.79 -8.16
CA ALA A 84 -17.67 10.96 -7.44
C ALA A 84 -18.20 12.41 -7.52
N GLU A 85 -17.32 13.40 -7.39
CA GLU A 85 -17.66 14.83 -7.54
C GLU A 85 -18.16 15.14 -8.95
N HIS A 86 -17.45 14.67 -9.98
CA HIS A 86 -17.85 14.86 -11.37
C HIS A 86 -19.21 14.22 -11.68
N GLU A 87 -19.47 13.03 -11.16
CA GLU A 87 -20.75 12.35 -11.33
C GLU A 87 -21.90 13.08 -10.63
N ASN A 88 -21.68 13.58 -9.40
CA ASN A 88 -22.68 14.36 -8.67
C ASN A 88 -23.00 15.67 -9.39
N ALA A 89 -21.99 16.37 -9.91
CA ALA A 89 -22.19 17.57 -10.73
C ALA A 89 -23.00 17.26 -12.00
N THR A 90 -22.69 16.14 -12.66
CA THR A 90 -23.44 15.70 -13.84
C THR A 90 -24.89 15.37 -13.50
N ARG A 91 -25.14 14.64 -12.40
CA ARG A 91 -26.50 14.31 -11.94
C ARG A 91 -27.30 15.57 -11.61
N ALA A 92 -26.69 16.58 -11.00
CA ALA A 92 -27.34 17.84 -10.68
C ALA A 92 -27.83 18.59 -11.93
N LEU A 93 -27.07 18.54 -13.04
CA LEU A 93 -27.45 19.19 -14.30
C LEU A 93 -28.70 18.59 -14.96
N PHE A 94 -28.98 17.30 -14.74
CA PHE A 94 -30.13 16.59 -15.30
C PHE A 94 -31.29 16.42 -14.31
N ALA A 95 -31.15 16.91 -13.07
CA ALA A 95 -32.21 16.94 -12.06
C ALA A 95 -33.10 18.19 -12.15
N HIS A 96 -32.84 19.07 -13.13
CA HIS A 96 -33.65 20.21 -13.53
C HIS A 96 -34.28 19.96 -14.90
#